data_AF-A0A3C1VNF7-F1
#
_entry.id   AF-A0A3C1VNF7-F1
#
_cell.length_a   1.000
_cell.length_b   1.000
_cell.length_c   1.000
_cell.angle_alpha   90.00
_cell.angle_beta   90.00
_cell.angle_gamma   90.00
#
_symmetry.space_group_name_H-M   'P 1'
#
loop_
_entity.id
_entity.type
_entity.pdbx_description
1 polymer ?
#
loop_
_entity_poly.entity_id
_entity_poly.type
_entity_poly.pdbx_seq_one_letter_code
_entity_poly.pdbx_strand_id
1 'polypeptide(L)'
;MAISWYPGHMHKTGKELRKLMTATDAVIEVLDARIPAAGANPLLAEIAAGKPALKLLNKSDLADPGATADWHQHLNTLPHCRCLVLGLNKQDVLESVLRLLDQLTAEVQP
;
A
#
# COMPACT_ATOMS: atom_id res chain seq x y z
N MET A 1 7.36 10.26 19.25
CA MET A 1 6.34 11.34 19.29
C MET A 1 5.57 11.27 17.98
N ALA A 2 4.29 10.88 18.01
CA ALA A 2 3.48 10.71 16.79
C ALA A 2 2.84 12.06 16.42
N ILE A 3 3.28 12.65 15.31
CA ILE A 3 2.73 13.91 14.81
C ILE A 3 1.36 13.61 14.19
N SER A 4 0.29 14.15 14.79
CA SER A 4 -1.07 14.06 14.27
C SER A 4 -1.35 15.26 13.36
N TRP A 5 -1.43 15.03 12.06
CA TRP A 5 -1.61 16.06 11.02
C TRP A 5 -3.05 16.57 10.86
N TYR A 6 -4.00 16.18 11.73
CA TYR A 6 -5.42 16.44 11.50
C TYR A 6 -6.18 16.76 12.81
N PRO A 7 -6.57 18.02 13.05
CA PRO A 7 -7.33 18.41 14.23
C PRO A 7 -8.81 18.00 14.05
N GLY A 8 -9.34 17.17 14.95
CA GLY A 8 -10.78 16.87 15.10
C GLY A 8 -11.44 15.98 14.02
N HIS A 9 -11.20 16.22 12.74
CA HIS A 9 -11.84 15.48 11.63
C HIS A 9 -11.35 14.03 11.51
N MET A 10 -10.11 13.75 11.92
CA MET A 10 -9.50 12.43 11.76
C MET A 10 -10.16 11.34 12.60
N HIS A 11 -10.77 11.68 13.74
CA HIS A 11 -11.52 10.70 14.53
C HIS A 11 -12.77 10.23 13.78
N LYS A 12 -13.43 11.14 13.05
CA LYS A 12 -14.53 10.82 12.15
C LYS A 12 -14.02 10.04 10.95
N THR A 13 -12.96 10.51 10.29
CA THR A 13 -12.35 9.81 9.14
C THR A 13 -11.90 8.41 9.48
N GLY A 14 -11.23 8.20 10.62
CA GLY A 14 -10.80 6.88 11.07
C GLY A 14 -11.96 5.94 11.37
N LYS A 15 -13.06 6.44 11.97
CA LYS A 15 -14.28 5.65 12.16
C LYS A 15 -14.93 5.24 10.83
N GLU A 16 -15.05 6.17 9.89
CA GLU A 16 -15.61 5.86 8.57
C GLU A 16 -14.71 4.92 7.78
N LEU A 17 -13.39 5.08 7.86
CA LEU A 17 -12.42 4.21 7.19
C LEU A 17 -12.49 2.78 7.74
N ARG A 18 -12.65 2.60 9.06
CA ARG A 18 -12.88 1.26 9.66
C ARG A 18 -14.17 0.62 9.15
N LYS A 19 -15.26 1.38 9.00
CA LYS A 19 -16.52 0.86 8.45
C LYS A 19 -16.37 0.41 7.00
N LEU A 20 -15.73 1.23 6.17
CA LEU A 20 -15.44 0.89 4.77
C LEU A 20 -14.55 -0.35 4.68
N MET A 21 -13.59 -0.46 5.59
CA MET A 21 -12.64 -1.57 5.60
C MET A 21 -13.34 -2.92 5.76
N THR A 22 -14.44 -3.02 6.53
CA THR A 22 -15.21 -4.27 6.67
C THR A 22 -15.69 -4.83 5.32
N ALA A 23 -16.09 -3.97 4.38
CA ALA A 23 -16.57 -4.35 3.04
C ALA A 23 -15.48 -4.30 1.95
N THR A 24 -14.21 -4.10 2.33
CA THR A 24 -13.08 -3.99 1.41
C THR A 24 -12.37 -5.33 1.25
N ASP A 25 -12.27 -5.85 0.03
CA ASP A 25 -11.59 -7.14 -0.22
C ASP A 25 -10.06 -7.03 -0.24
N ALA A 26 -9.53 -5.90 -0.69
CA ALA A 26 -8.10 -5.62 -0.74
C ALA A 26 -7.82 -4.12 -0.64
N VAL A 27 -6.62 -3.76 -0.19
CA VAL A 27 -6.18 -2.37 -0.05
C VAL A 27 -5.06 -2.08 -1.04
N ILE A 28 -5.14 -0.95 -1.72
CA ILE A 28 -4.03 -0.40 -2.52
C ILE A 28 -3.44 0.78 -1.75
N GLU A 29 -2.15 0.69 -1.40
CA GLU A 29 -1.43 1.77 -0.74
C GLU A 29 -0.37 2.34 -1.69
N VAL A 30 -0.50 3.61 -2.05
CA VAL A 30 0.47 4.31 -2.89
C VAL A 30 1.50 5.01 -2.01
N LEU A 31 2.77 4.64 -2.17
CA LEU A 31 3.91 5.14 -1.40
C LEU A 31 4.88 5.88 -2.31
N ASP A 32 5.60 6.86 -1.77
CA ASP A 32 6.73 7.49 -2.46
C ASP A 32 7.96 6.59 -2.29
N ALA A 33 8.54 6.12 -3.39
CA ALA A 33 9.65 5.16 -3.41
C ALA A 33 10.92 5.67 -2.69
N ARG A 34 11.06 6.99 -2.54
CA ARG A 34 12.21 7.60 -1.84
C ARG A 34 12.14 7.44 -0.32
N ILE A 35 10.93 7.32 0.23
CA ILE A 35 10.69 7.24 1.68
C ILE A 35 9.55 6.27 2.05
N PRO A 36 9.57 4.99 1.62
CA PRO A 36 8.39 4.12 1.72
C PRO A 36 7.88 3.93 3.16
N ALA A 37 8.79 3.72 4.11
CA ALA A 37 8.41 3.53 5.52
C ALA A 37 7.88 4.82 6.18
N ALA A 38 8.48 5.97 5.90
CA ALA A 38 8.05 7.24 6.49
C ALA A 38 6.79 7.81 5.84
N GLY A 39 6.56 7.49 4.55
CA GLY A 39 5.36 7.88 3.82
C GLY A 39 4.14 7.00 4.09
N ALA A 40 4.34 5.80 4.66
CA ALA A 40 3.25 4.90 5.01
C ALA A 40 2.40 5.46 6.16
N ASN A 41 1.10 5.16 6.14
CA ASN A 41 0.17 5.62 7.17
C ASN A 41 0.02 4.55 8.29
N PRO A 42 0.47 4.80 9.53
CA PRO A 42 0.34 3.84 10.62
C PRO A 42 -1.11 3.43 10.93
N LEU A 43 -2.06 4.36 10.77
CA LEU A 43 -3.48 4.04 10.97
C LEU A 43 -3.99 3.08 9.88
N LEU A 44 -3.50 3.21 8.65
CA LEU A 44 -3.87 2.29 7.57
C LEU A 44 -3.35 0.88 7.84
N ALA A 45 -2.12 0.76 8.35
CA ALA A 45 -1.55 -0.52 8.75
C ALA A 45 -2.37 -1.21 9.86
N GLU A 46 -2.91 -0.44 10.82
CA GLU A 46 -3.76 -0.97 11.88
C GLU A 46 -5.13 -1.46 11.34
N ILE A 47 -5.80 -0.65 10.54
CA ILE A 47 -7.17 -0.95 10.09
C ILE A 47 -7.23 -1.97 8.96
N ALA A 48 -6.19 -2.02 8.10
CA ALA A 48 -6.08 -2.96 6.99
C ALA A 48 -5.42 -4.29 7.40
N ALA A 49 -5.11 -4.47 8.70
CA ALA A 49 -4.45 -5.67 9.19
C ALA A 49 -5.23 -6.94 8.79
N GLY A 50 -4.51 -7.91 8.21
CA GLY A 50 -5.08 -9.17 7.74
C GLY A 50 -5.78 -9.11 6.38
N LYS A 51 -5.85 -7.94 5.73
CA LYS A 51 -6.38 -7.83 4.37
C LYS A 51 -5.26 -7.90 3.33
N PRO A 52 -5.53 -8.47 2.15
CA PRO A 52 -4.62 -8.38 1.02
C PRO A 52 -4.25 -6.92 0.72
N ALA A 53 -2.97 -6.66 0.54
CA ALA A 53 -2.45 -5.32 0.31
C ALA A 53 -1.55 -5.29 -0.94
N LEU A 54 -1.86 -4.38 -1.87
CA LEU A 54 -1.01 -4.04 -2.99
C LEU A 54 -0.33 -2.70 -2.69
N LYS A 55 0.99 -2.73 -2.46
CA LYS A 55 1.81 -1.53 -2.25
C LYS A 55 2.38 -1.05 -3.59
N LEU A 56 2.19 0.22 -3.89
CA LEU A 56 2.69 0.86 -5.11
C LEU A 56 3.82 1.81 -4.75
N LEU A 57 5.07 1.44 -5.04
CA LEU A 57 6.23 2.32 -4.89
C LEU A 57 6.29 3.26 -6.09
N ASN A 58 5.65 4.42 -5.96
CA ASN A 58 5.55 5.44 -6.99
C ASN A 58 6.79 6.36 -7.01
N LYS A 59 7.03 7.03 -8.14
CA LYS A 59 8.18 7.91 -8.38
C LYS A 59 9.54 7.21 -8.24
N SER A 60 9.59 5.94 -8.62
CA SER A 60 10.85 5.17 -8.61
C SER A 60 11.92 5.76 -9.53
N ASP A 61 11.54 6.52 -10.54
CA ASP A 61 12.45 7.30 -11.40
C ASP A 61 13.21 8.41 -10.64
N LEU A 62 12.73 8.82 -9.47
CA LEU A 62 13.37 9.79 -8.58
C LEU A 62 14.05 9.15 -7.36
N ALA A 63 13.95 7.84 -7.21
CA ALA A 63 14.48 7.11 -6.06
C ALA A 63 15.80 6.40 -6.41
N ASP A 64 16.58 6.08 -5.38
CA ASP A 64 17.76 5.23 -5.56
C ASP A 64 17.32 3.82 -6.02
N PRO A 65 17.83 3.30 -7.16
CA PRO A 65 17.39 2.00 -7.68
C PRO A 65 17.71 0.83 -6.75
N GLY A 66 18.84 0.88 -6.04
CA GLY A 66 19.27 -0.17 -5.11
C GLY A 66 18.32 -0.23 -3.91
N ALA A 67 18.10 0.90 -3.24
CA ALA A 67 17.17 1.01 -2.13
C ALA A 67 15.73 0.66 -2.56
N THR A 68 15.32 1.04 -3.77
CA THR A 68 14.00 0.68 -4.31
C THR A 68 13.85 -0.83 -4.49
N ALA A 69 14.90 -1.51 -4.97
CA ALA A 69 14.92 -2.96 -5.09
C ALA A 69 14.85 -3.65 -3.73
N ASP A 70 15.59 -3.16 -2.73
CA ASP A 70 15.56 -3.66 -1.36
C ASP A 70 14.16 -3.51 -0.74
N TRP A 71 13.54 -2.33 -0.92
CA TRP A 71 12.16 -2.10 -0.48
C TRP A 71 11.15 -2.99 -1.20
N HIS A 72 11.28 -3.14 -2.51
CA HIS A 72 10.41 -4.03 -3.28
C HIS A 72 10.53 -5.49 -2.80
N GLN A 73 11.74 -5.97 -2.52
CA GLN A 73 11.96 -7.30 -1.97
C GLN A 73 11.35 -7.41 -0.58
N HIS A 74 11.67 -6.49 0.33
CA HIS A 74 11.15 -6.49 1.69
C HIS A 74 9.61 -6.46 1.74
N LEU A 75 8.97 -5.61 0.95
CA LEU A 75 7.50 -5.51 0.94
C LEU A 75 6.83 -6.77 0.40
N ASN A 76 7.48 -7.51 -0.49
CA ASN A 76 6.96 -8.80 -0.99
C ASN A 76 7.20 -9.97 -0.02
N THR A 77 8.03 -9.82 1.03
CA THR A 77 8.14 -10.84 2.09
C THR A 77 7.04 -10.70 3.15
N LEU A 78 6.32 -9.58 3.17
CA LEU A 78 5.22 -9.36 4.10
C LEU A 78 4.02 -10.26 3.74
N PRO A 79 3.31 -10.80 4.75
CA PRO A 79 2.16 -11.66 4.51
C PRO A 79 1.04 -10.89 3.81
N HIS A 80 0.34 -11.57 2.88
CA HIS A 80 -0.78 -11.01 2.10
C HIS A 80 -0.44 -9.68 1.39
N CYS A 81 0.84 -9.46 1.07
CA CYS A 81 1.31 -8.23 0.46
C CYS A 81 1.99 -8.53 -0.88
N ARG A 82 1.68 -7.69 -1.88
CA ARG A 82 2.47 -7.59 -3.11
C ARG A 82 2.91 -6.16 -3.31
N CYS A 83 4.06 -5.98 -3.92
CA CYS A 83 4.61 -4.67 -4.23
C CYS A 83 4.79 -4.50 -5.73
N LEU A 84 4.40 -3.34 -6.26
CA LEU A 84 4.68 -2.93 -7.63
C LEU A 84 5.49 -1.63 -7.63
N VAL A 85 6.59 -1.63 -8.36
CA VAL A 85 7.40 -0.42 -8.58
C VAL A 85 6.88 0.33 -9.80
N LEU A 86 6.60 1.62 -9.62
CA LEU A 86 6.04 2.53 -10.62
C LEU A 86 6.94 3.74 -10.85
N GLY A 87 7.19 4.07 -12.10
CA GLY A 87 7.88 5.28 -12.54
C GLY A 87 7.21 5.81 -13.81
N LEU A 88 7.61 6.99 -14.27
CA LEU A 88 6.96 7.72 -15.38
C LEU A 88 6.77 6.90 -16.66
N ASN A 89 7.67 5.96 -16.95
CA ASN A 89 7.68 5.22 -18.22
C ASN A 89 7.01 3.84 -18.13
N LYS A 90 6.36 3.51 -17.01
CA LYS A 90 5.75 2.20 -16.87
C LYS A 90 4.44 2.12 -17.65
N GLN A 91 4.46 1.34 -18.72
CA GLN A 91 3.27 0.95 -19.46
C GLN A 91 2.56 -0.20 -18.69
N ASP A 92 1.29 -0.45 -19.00
CA ASP A 92 0.53 -1.59 -18.48
C ASP A 92 0.32 -1.61 -16.96
N VAL A 93 0.31 -0.44 -16.33
CA VAL A 93 0.04 -0.31 -14.88
C VAL A 93 -1.30 -0.92 -14.51
N LEU A 94 -2.35 -0.61 -15.28
CA LEU A 94 -3.70 -1.12 -15.01
C LEU A 94 -3.73 -2.64 -15.05
N GLU A 95 -3.21 -3.25 -16.13
CA GLU A 95 -3.17 -4.71 -16.27
C GLU A 95 -2.36 -5.37 -15.16
N SER A 96 -1.20 -4.79 -14.82
CA SER A 96 -0.36 -5.27 -13.72
C SER A 96 -1.09 -5.21 -12.38
N VAL A 97 -1.80 -4.11 -12.10
CA VAL A 97 -2.57 -3.92 -10.87
C VAL A 97 -3.72 -4.93 -10.80
N LEU A 98 -4.53 -5.05 -11.85
CA LEU A 98 -5.66 -5.99 -11.88
C LEU A 98 -5.19 -7.43 -11.67
N ARG A 99 -4.16 -7.86 -12.40
CA ARG A 99 -3.59 -9.21 -12.24
C ARG A 99 -3.10 -9.47 -10.81
N LEU A 100 -2.42 -8.51 -10.20
CA LEU A 100 -1.91 -8.68 -8.83
C LEU A 100 -3.03 -8.66 -7.79
N LEU A 101 -4.09 -7.88 -8.01
CA LEU A 101 -5.27 -7.89 -7.14
C LEU A 101 -6.02 -9.22 -7.22
N ASP A 102 -6.19 -9.78 -8.42
CA ASP A 102 -6.81 -11.09 -8.61
C ASP A 102 -6.03 -12.18 -7.87
N GLN A 103 -4.69 -12.17 -7.97
CA GLN A 103 -3.82 -13.10 -7.24
C GLN A 103 -3.95 -12.94 -5.72
N LEU A 104 -3.91 -11.69 -5.24
CA LEU A 104 -3.98 -11.38 -3.80
C LEU A 104 -5.33 -11.76 -3.18
N THR A 105 -6.42 -11.56 -3.90
CA THR A 105 -7.78 -11.85 -3.41
C THR A 105 -8.13 -13.33 -3.50
N ALA A 106 -7.61 -14.05 -4.49
CA ALA A 106 -7.75 -15.51 -4.58
C ALA A 106 -7.07 -16.25 -3.41
N GLU A 107 -5.96 -15.72 -2.88
CA GLU A 107 -5.24 -16.28 -1.73
C GLU A 107 -6.02 -16.17 -0.40
N VAL A 108 -7.06 -15.34 -0.32
CA VAL A 108 -7.78 -15.00 0.93
C VAL A 108 -9.25 -15.46 0.93
N GLN A 109 -9.75 -16.02 -0.17
CA GLN A 109 -11.08 -16.64 -0.20
C GLN A 109 -11.12 -17.90 0.69
N PRO A 110 -12.13 -18.05 1.58
CA PRO A 110 -12.27 -19.19 2.47
C PRO A 110 -12.60 -20.50 1.74
#